data_AF-A0A117R5T6-F1
#
_entry.id   AF-A0A117R5T6-F1
#
_cell.length_a   1.000
_cell.length_b   1.000
_cell.length_c   1.000
_cell.angle_alpha   90.00
_cell.angle_beta   90.00
_cell.angle_gamma   90.00
#
_symmetry.space_group_name_H-M   'P 1'
#
loop_
_entity.id
_entity.type
_entity.pdbx_description
1 polymer ?
#
loop_
_entity_poly.entity_id
_entity_poly.type
_entity_poly.pdbx_seq_one_letter_code
_entity_poly.pdbx_strand_id
1 'polypeptide(L)'
;MSEEERDFEEQLRELLSEDAYTIRPSPVPYPQIRRQGVVERRRRVAVAGAVLATLAAVPVGAFAAGGGGTGTADTATTPTASASATPTSTPTPTPSPTPSGPAGPATAGQLRDGITREQAVEGLDNCIAEHRKNVAMGARDLNLGKADDYRIILALKSTGDLNSPGDGVFVVAVQEKPSEVRLVCNIKGGVASGLNYSGGSDRQPDSPPVLADMNGNKLYQQSFLNKGNWKLPFSWGFIGTVDPTVAKVTVSYGGVGSEAVLDHGWFVAAGTLTQQVTRNPHIKGYDKGGKLIYDSDEDKTYQQVQ
;
A
#
# COMPACT_ATOMS: atom_id res chain seq x y z
N MET A 1 -55.75 1.48 -13.87
CA MET A 1 -55.04 1.29 -15.14
C MET A 1 -55.99 1.53 -16.27
N SER A 2 -55.73 2.56 -17.07
CA SER A 2 -56.46 2.81 -18.31
C SER A 2 -56.13 1.74 -19.35
N GLU A 3 -56.93 1.63 -20.41
CA GLU A 3 -56.60 0.75 -21.56
C GLU A 3 -55.28 1.17 -22.22
N GLU A 4 -54.99 2.47 -22.28
CA GLU A 4 -53.74 3.00 -22.83
C GLU A 4 -52.48 2.55 -22.08
N GLU A 5 -52.54 2.39 -20.75
CA GLU A 5 -51.41 1.89 -19.96
C GLU A 5 -51.14 0.40 -20.24
N ARG A 6 -52.18 -0.39 -20.51
CA ARG A 6 -52.06 -1.82 -20.82
C ARG A 6 -51.47 -2.04 -22.21
N ASP A 7 -51.90 -1.24 -23.19
CA ASP A 7 -51.39 -1.31 -24.55
C ASP A 7 -49.90 -0.88 -24.62
N PHE A 8 -49.51 0.11 -23.81
CA PHE A 8 -48.11 0.53 -23.70
C PHE A 8 -47.23 -0.54 -23.04
N GLU A 9 -47.72 -1.19 -21.98
CA GLU A 9 -46.99 -2.27 -21.32
C GLU A 9 -46.80 -3.48 -22.25
N GLU A 10 -47.81 -3.82 -23.06
CA GLU A 10 -47.71 -4.89 -24.05
C GLU A 10 -46.69 -4.55 -25.16
N GLN A 11 -46.72 -3.33 -25.71
CA GLN A 11 -45.71 -2.90 -26.69
C GLN A 11 -44.28 -2.89 -26.13
N LEU A 12 -44.11 -2.48 -24.88
CA LEU A 12 -42.79 -2.50 -24.23
C LEU A 12 -42.30 -3.94 -24.05
N ARG A 13 -43.20 -4.85 -23.67
CA ARG A 13 -42.87 -6.26 -23.47
C ARG A 13 -42.51 -6.96 -24.78
N GLU A 14 -43.18 -6.60 -25.87
CA GLU A 14 -42.89 -7.10 -27.21
C GLU A 14 -41.50 -6.63 -27.68
N LEU A 15 -41.22 -5.33 -27.59
CA LEU A 15 -39.91 -4.74 -27.96
C LEU A 15 -38.75 -5.35 -27.17
N LEU A 16 -38.92 -5.58 -25.87
CA LEU A 16 -37.89 -6.21 -25.04
C LEU A 16 -37.70 -7.71 -25.33
N SER A 17 -38.75 -8.38 -25.83
CA SER A 17 -38.69 -9.79 -26.19
C SER A 17 -38.04 -10.05 -27.54
N GLU A 18 -38.21 -9.15 -28.52
CA GLU A 18 -37.54 -9.24 -29.83
C GLU A 18 -36.02 -9.04 -29.71
N ASP A 19 -35.56 -8.14 -28.85
CA ASP A 19 -34.13 -7.86 -28.67
C ASP A 19 -33.39 -8.92 -27.82
N ALA A 20 -34.11 -9.72 -27.04
CA ALA A 20 -33.51 -10.79 -26.24
C ALA A 20 -32.96 -11.94 -27.09
N TYR A 21 -33.49 -12.14 -28.31
CA TYR A 21 -33.07 -13.22 -29.21
C TYR A 21 -31.95 -12.85 -30.19
N THR A 22 -31.60 -11.56 -30.30
CA THR A 22 -30.49 -11.08 -31.15
C THR A 22 -29.14 -11.07 -30.42
N ILE A 23 -29.13 -11.08 -29.08
CA ILE A 23 -27.92 -11.17 -28.27
C ILE A 23 -27.46 -12.63 -28.21
N ARG A 24 -26.59 -13.02 -29.15
CA ARG A 24 -25.80 -14.26 -29.02
C ARG A 24 -24.56 -13.96 -28.17
N PRO A 25 -24.49 -14.40 -26.90
CA PRO A 25 -23.26 -14.26 -26.13
C PRO A 25 -22.14 -15.00 -26.85
N SER A 26 -20.99 -14.34 -27.03
CA SER A 26 -19.80 -14.97 -27.60
C SER A 26 -19.44 -16.20 -26.77
N PRO A 27 -19.14 -17.36 -27.40
CA PRO A 27 -18.83 -18.58 -26.66
C PRO A 27 -17.61 -18.36 -25.76
N VAL A 28 -17.79 -18.61 -24.46
CA VAL A 28 -16.72 -18.49 -23.47
C VAL A 28 -15.58 -19.46 -23.83
N PRO A 29 -14.31 -19.02 -23.88
CA PRO A 29 -13.20 -19.83 -24.37
C PRO A 29 -12.69 -20.83 -23.31
N TYR A 30 -13.56 -21.72 -22.87
CA TYR A 30 -13.24 -22.80 -21.93
C TYR A 30 -11.99 -23.62 -22.30
N PRO A 31 -11.68 -23.91 -23.59
CA PRO A 31 -10.47 -24.65 -23.95
C PRO A 31 -9.18 -23.90 -23.62
N GLN A 32 -9.18 -22.57 -23.74
CA GLN A 32 -8.01 -21.72 -23.46
C GLN A 32 -7.77 -21.62 -21.95
N ILE A 33 -8.84 -21.46 -21.17
CA ILE A 33 -8.80 -21.47 -19.69
C ILE A 33 -8.27 -22.82 -19.19
N ARG A 34 -8.71 -23.94 -19.78
CA ARG A 34 -8.22 -25.28 -19.41
C ARG A 34 -6.72 -25.47 -19.71
N ARG A 35 -6.23 -24.96 -20.84
CA ARG A 35 -4.81 -25.07 -21.21
C ARG A 35 -3.92 -24.27 -20.26
N GLN A 36 -4.30 -23.05 -19.90
CA GLN A 36 -3.59 -22.25 -18.91
C GLN A 36 -3.54 -22.97 -17.55
N GLY A 37 -4.67 -23.50 -17.07
CA GLY A 37 -4.72 -24.22 -15.79
C GLY A 37 -3.84 -25.48 -15.72
N VAL A 38 -3.66 -26.20 -16.83
CA VAL A 38 -2.78 -27.39 -16.89
C VAL A 38 -1.30 -26.99 -16.92
N VAL A 39 -0.94 -25.92 -17.65
CA VAL A 39 0.43 -25.39 -17.70
C VAL A 39 0.84 -24.86 -16.32
N GLU A 40 -0.04 -24.15 -15.63
CA GLU A 40 0.18 -23.61 -14.28
C GLU A 40 0.47 -24.73 -13.26
N ARG A 41 -0.31 -25.84 -13.31
CA ARG A 41 -0.11 -26.99 -12.42
C ARG A 41 1.21 -27.71 -12.67
N ARG A 42 1.64 -27.85 -13.93
CA ARG A 42 2.94 -28.45 -14.26
C ARG A 42 4.12 -27.61 -13.76
N ARG A 43 4.03 -26.27 -13.81
CA ARG A 43 5.04 -25.38 -13.24
C ARG A 43 5.17 -25.54 -11.72
N ARG A 44 4.06 -25.64 -11.00
CA ARG A 44 4.07 -25.79 -9.53
C ARG A 44 4.68 -27.12 -9.07
N VAL A 45 4.50 -28.21 -9.83
CA VAL A 45 5.09 -29.51 -9.49
C VAL A 45 6.61 -29.55 -9.71
N ALA A 46 7.14 -28.81 -10.70
CA ALA A 46 8.59 -28.76 -10.94
C ALA A 46 9.37 -28.01 -9.85
N VAL A 47 8.77 -27.01 -9.21
CA VAL A 47 9.41 -26.21 -8.15
C VAL A 47 9.51 -26.97 -6.82
N ALA A 48 8.58 -27.88 -6.55
CA ALA A 48 8.60 -28.70 -5.32
C ALA A 48 9.69 -29.80 -5.32
N GLY A 49 10.25 -30.17 -6.47
CA GLY A 49 11.27 -31.21 -6.58
C GLY A 49 12.71 -30.76 -6.30
N ALA A 50 12.98 -29.45 -6.29
CA ALA A 50 14.35 -28.91 -6.21
C ALA A 50 14.85 -28.67 -4.77
N VAL A 51 13.98 -28.75 -3.76
CA VAL A 51 14.32 -28.37 -2.36
C VAL A 51 14.92 -29.53 -1.54
N LEU A 52 14.93 -30.78 -2.05
CA LEU A 52 15.37 -31.95 -1.28
C LEU A 52 16.84 -32.39 -1.50
N ALA A 53 17.67 -31.66 -2.25
CA ALA A 53 19.01 -32.15 -2.62
C ALA A 53 20.22 -31.41 -2.01
N THR A 54 20.05 -30.45 -1.10
CA THR A 54 21.18 -29.62 -0.59
C THR A 54 21.37 -29.65 0.93
N LEU A 55 21.30 -30.84 1.54
CA LEU A 55 21.66 -31.04 2.95
C LEU A 55 22.58 -32.27 3.10
N ALA A 56 23.85 -32.13 2.74
CA ALA A 56 24.94 -32.95 3.28
C ALA A 56 26.31 -32.39 2.85
N ALA A 57 26.88 -31.45 3.60
CA ALA A 57 28.34 -31.34 3.84
C ALA A 57 28.69 -30.05 4.62
N VAL A 58 28.90 -30.14 5.94
CA VAL A 58 29.82 -29.26 6.66
C VAL A 58 30.54 -30.10 7.73
N PRO A 59 31.88 -30.21 7.70
CA PRO A 59 32.65 -30.84 8.77
C PRO A 59 33.02 -29.86 9.90
N VAL A 60 33.24 -30.47 11.06
CA VAL A 60 33.54 -29.97 12.40
C VAL A 60 34.89 -29.24 12.50
N GLY A 61 34.97 -28.21 13.35
CA GLY A 61 36.22 -27.65 13.87
C GLY A 61 36.01 -26.91 15.19
N ALA A 62 36.62 -27.41 16.26
CA ALA A 62 36.54 -26.93 17.65
C ALA A 62 37.90 -26.45 18.17
N PHE A 63 37.88 -25.80 19.35
CA PHE A 63 38.99 -25.39 20.26
C PHE A 63 39.72 -24.06 19.90
N ALA A 64 40.18 -23.18 20.81
CA ALA A 64 40.41 -23.23 22.27
C ALA A 64 40.38 -21.83 22.95
N ALA A 65 40.45 -21.86 24.29
CA ALA A 65 40.40 -20.79 25.28
C ALA A 65 41.69 -19.96 25.49
N GLY A 66 41.58 -18.88 26.28
CA GLY A 66 42.66 -18.19 27.01
C GLY A 66 42.27 -16.73 27.32
N GLY A 67 41.94 -16.36 28.57
CA GLY A 67 42.87 -15.88 29.61
C GLY A 67 42.99 -14.35 29.54
N GLY A 68 42.50 -13.52 30.46
CA GLY A 68 42.86 -13.44 31.88
C GLY A 68 44.06 -12.47 32.05
N GLY A 69 43.83 -11.24 32.52
CA GLY A 69 44.92 -10.28 32.75
C GLY A 69 44.49 -8.91 33.27
N THR A 70 44.51 -8.77 34.59
CA THR A 70 44.40 -7.54 35.39
C THR A 70 45.69 -6.72 35.36
N GLY A 71 45.60 -5.39 35.37
CA GLY A 71 46.74 -4.48 35.56
C GLY A 71 46.35 -3.12 36.13
N THR A 72 46.57 -2.97 37.44
CA THR A 72 46.67 -1.78 38.31
C THR A 72 47.44 -0.60 37.68
N ALA A 73 46.97 0.66 37.77
CA ALA A 73 46.97 1.63 38.89
C ALA A 73 48.32 2.36 39.12
N ASP A 74 48.29 3.71 39.08
CA ASP A 74 49.17 4.72 39.72
C ASP A 74 49.15 6.03 38.87
N THR A 75 49.13 7.29 39.35
CA THR A 75 49.19 7.95 40.67
C THR A 75 48.54 9.36 40.55
N ALA A 76 48.10 9.89 41.70
CA ALA A 76 47.43 11.17 41.93
C ALA A 76 48.28 12.46 41.72
N THR A 77 47.58 13.57 41.46
CA THR A 77 47.93 14.92 41.97
C THR A 77 46.66 15.79 42.05
N THR A 78 46.42 16.35 43.23
CA THR A 78 45.50 17.46 43.56
C THR A 78 46.23 18.36 44.58
N PRO A 79 45.82 19.61 44.88
CA PRO A 79 44.58 20.31 44.48
C PRO A 79 44.78 21.77 44.03
N THR A 80 43.75 22.39 43.44
CA THR A 80 43.45 23.81 43.68
C THR A 80 41.94 24.01 43.66
N ALA A 81 41.43 24.61 44.74
CA ALA A 81 40.02 24.84 44.99
C ALA A 81 39.49 26.00 44.11
N SER A 82 38.29 25.84 43.56
CA SER A 82 37.45 26.95 43.12
C SER A 82 35.98 26.60 43.25
N ALA A 83 35.30 27.47 44.03
CA ALA A 83 33.89 27.81 44.07
C ALA A 83 32.83 26.71 43.87
N SER A 84 32.12 26.44 44.98
CA SER A 84 30.83 25.76 45.03
C SER A 84 29.78 26.51 44.22
N ALA A 85 29.28 25.90 43.16
CA ALA A 85 28.01 26.24 42.53
C ALA A 85 27.08 25.04 42.68
N THR A 86 26.00 25.22 43.41
CA THR A 86 24.96 24.22 43.63
C THR A 86 24.34 23.85 42.27
N PRO A 87 24.42 22.59 41.80
CA PRO A 87 23.76 22.21 40.57
C PRO A 87 22.25 22.23 40.80
N THR A 88 21.57 23.16 40.15
CA THR A 88 20.12 23.10 39.95
C THR A 88 19.82 21.78 39.25
N SER A 89 19.05 20.93 39.92
CA SER A 89 18.53 19.67 39.37
C SER A 89 17.78 19.96 38.07
N THR A 90 18.39 19.65 36.93
CA THR A 90 17.71 19.58 35.65
C THR A 90 16.59 18.55 35.79
N PRO A 91 15.32 18.90 35.54
CA PRO A 91 14.24 17.91 35.58
C PRO A 91 14.54 16.84 34.53
N THR A 92 14.66 15.59 34.99
CA THR A 92 14.72 14.42 34.12
C THR A 92 13.50 14.47 33.20
N PRO A 93 13.69 14.46 31.86
CA PRO A 93 12.55 14.47 30.94
C PRO A 93 11.71 13.22 31.23
N THR A 94 10.47 13.43 31.64
CA THR A 94 9.48 12.36 31.74
C THR A 94 9.39 11.71 30.35
N PRO A 95 9.59 10.38 30.22
CA PRO A 95 9.42 9.72 28.93
C PRO A 95 7.99 10.00 28.45
N SER A 96 7.88 10.70 27.31
CA SER A 96 6.61 10.89 26.63
C SER A 96 6.00 9.51 26.39
N PRO A 97 4.71 9.29 26.69
CA PRO A 97 4.10 7.98 26.47
C PRO A 97 4.31 7.59 25.01
N THR A 98 4.86 6.39 24.79
CA THR A 98 4.88 5.80 23.46
C THR A 98 3.44 5.80 22.95
N PRO A 99 3.13 6.49 21.84
CA PRO A 99 1.77 6.58 21.37
C PRO A 99 1.24 5.16 21.12
N SER A 100 0.17 4.80 21.83
CA SER A 100 -0.57 3.57 21.60
C SER A 100 -1.27 3.68 20.25
N GLY A 101 -1.28 2.60 19.45
CA GLY A 101 -1.86 2.60 18.11
C GLY A 101 -0.86 2.20 17.02
N PRO A 102 -1.31 2.13 15.75
CA PRO A 102 -0.43 1.91 14.61
C PRO A 102 0.69 2.95 14.56
N ALA A 103 1.83 2.51 14.04
CA ALA A 103 2.94 3.42 13.79
C ALA A 103 2.49 4.51 12.80
N GLY A 104 2.79 5.78 13.11
CA GLY A 104 2.48 6.90 12.23
C GLY A 104 3.40 6.96 11.01
N PRO A 105 3.07 7.76 9.99
CA PRO A 105 3.88 7.90 8.79
C PRO A 105 5.26 8.50 9.08
N ALA A 106 6.21 8.34 8.15
CA ALA A 106 7.55 8.92 8.26
C ALA A 106 7.53 10.45 8.33
N THR A 107 6.56 11.10 7.68
CA THR A 107 6.41 12.55 7.63
C THR A 107 4.96 12.98 7.80
N ALA A 108 4.74 14.20 8.30
CA ALA A 108 3.39 14.78 8.40
C ALA A 108 2.72 14.97 7.03
N GLY A 109 3.50 15.14 5.94
CA GLY A 109 2.98 15.33 4.59
C GLY A 109 2.22 14.12 4.01
N GLN A 110 2.38 12.94 4.62
CA GLN A 110 1.62 11.73 4.27
C GLN A 110 0.19 11.75 4.86
N LEU A 111 -0.12 12.65 5.79
CA LEU A 111 -1.49 12.91 6.26
C LEU A 111 -2.01 14.17 5.58
N ARG A 112 -2.80 13.98 4.53
CA ARG A 112 -3.24 15.04 3.63
C ARG A 112 -4.60 15.60 4.00
N ASP A 113 -4.92 16.75 3.40
CA ASP A 113 -6.27 17.33 3.37
C ASP A 113 -6.87 17.62 4.77
N GLY A 114 -6.01 17.88 5.74
CA GLY A 114 -6.38 18.16 7.13
C GLY A 114 -6.68 16.90 7.95
N ILE A 115 -6.42 15.71 7.42
CA ILE A 115 -6.63 14.45 8.15
C ILE A 115 -5.58 14.34 9.25
N THR A 116 -6.02 14.09 10.48
CA THR A 116 -5.13 13.90 11.62
C THR A 116 -4.69 12.45 11.76
N ARG A 117 -3.64 12.21 12.57
CA ARG A 117 -3.20 10.84 12.86
C ARG A 117 -4.30 10.04 13.53
N GLU A 118 -5.03 10.65 14.46
CA GLU A 118 -6.11 10.04 15.22
C GLU A 118 -7.24 9.60 14.28
N GLN A 119 -7.62 10.45 13.32
CA GLN A 119 -8.61 10.10 12.29
C GLN A 119 -8.14 8.93 11.40
N ALA A 120 -6.86 8.90 11.04
CA ALA A 120 -6.32 7.81 10.23
C ALA A 120 -6.25 6.49 11.02
N VAL A 121 -5.88 6.54 12.30
CA VAL A 121 -5.89 5.40 13.24
C VAL A 121 -7.31 4.84 13.37
N GLU A 122 -8.29 5.71 13.69
CA GLU A 122 -9.69 5.34 13.82
C GLU A 122 -10.24 4.73 12.51
N GLY A 123 -9.87 5.31 11.37
CA GLY A 123 -10.22 4.78 10.06
C GLY A 123 -9.69 3.36 9.83
N LEU A 124 -8.44 3.09 10.22
CA LEU A 124 -7.86 1.75 10.12
C LEU A 124 -8.56 0.75 11.07
N ASP A 125 -8.84 1.15 12.30
CA ASP A 125 -9.58 0.33 13.26
C ASP A 125 -10.97 -0.04 12.75
N ASN A 126 -11.72 0.95 12.24
CA ASN A 126 -13.04 0.73 11.67
C ASN A 126 -12.99 -0.19 10.45
N CYS A 127 -11.95 -0.09 9.63
CA CYS A 127 -11.73 -0.95 8.47
C CYS A 127 -11.52 -2.42 8.86
N ILE A 128 -10.64 -2.67 9.82
CA ILE A 128 -10.37 -4.03 10.31
C ILE A 128 -11.60 -4.59 11.04
N ALA A 129 -12.28 -3.77 11.84
CA ALA A 129 -13.50 -4.18 12.55
C ALA A 129 -14.62 -4.55 11.57
N GLU A 130 -14.83 -3.76 10.51
CA GLU A 130 -15.85 -4.04 9.50
C GLU A 130 -15.55 -5.32 8.73
N HIS A 131 -14.27 -5.57 8.39
CA HIS A 131 -13.87 -6.85 7.79
C HIS A 131 -14.22 -8.04 8.69
N ARG A 132 -13.97 -7.95 10.00
CA ARG A 132 -14.35 -9.01 10.96
C ARG A 132 -15.86 -9.24 11.01
N LYS A 133 -16.67 -8.18 10.94
CA LYS A 133 -18.14 -8.32 10.83
C LYS A 133 -18.52 -9.03 9.53
N ASN A 134 -17.92 -8.66 8.41
CA ASN A 134 -18.16 -9.31 7.13
C ASN A 134 -17.77 -10.80 7.16
N VAL A 135 -16.68 -11.17 7.82
CA VAL A 135 -16.29 -12.58 8.04
C VAL A 135 -17.35 -13.32 8.85
N ALA A 136 -17.88 -12.71 9.92
CA ALA A 136 -19.00 -13.29 10.68
C ALA A 136 -20.27 -13.47 9.85
N MET A 137 -20.44 -12.71 8.76
CA MET A 137 -21.51 -12.84 7.77
C MET A 137 -21.15 -13.75 6.57
N GLY A 138 -20.01 -14.43 6.61
CA GLY A 138 -19.61 -15.43 5.60
C GLY A 138 -18.59 -14.94 4.57
N ALA A 139 -18.02 -13.74 4.71
CA ALA A 139 -16.90 -13.31 3.88
C ALA A 139 -15.63 -14.13 4.18
N ARG A 140 -14.70 -14.16 3.22
CA ARG A 140 -13.41 -14.81 3.41
C ARG A 140 -12.60 -14.11 4.49
N ASP A 141 -12.07 -14.88 5.44
CA ASP A 141 -11.13 -14.35 6.41
C ASP A 141 -9.76 -14.08 5.76
N LEU A 142 -9.28 -12.86 5.97
CA LEU A 142 -7.99 -12.36 5.49
C LEU A 142 -6.95 -12.34 6.62
N ASN A 143 -7.35 -12.68 7.86
CA ASN A 143 -6.52 -12.67 9.06
C ASN A 143 -5.77 -11.34 9.25
N LEU A 144 -6.49 -10.22 9.16
CA LEU A 144 -5.90 -8.88 9.16
C LEU A 144 -5.20 -8.47 10.46
N GLY A 145 -5.23 -9.28 11.53
CA GLY A 145 -4.59 -8.91 12.80
C GLY A 145 -5.25 -7.71 13.47
N LYS A 146 -4.46 -6.89 14.20
CA LYS A 146 -4.89 -5.66 14.88
C LYS A 146 -4.31 -4.43 14.17
N ALA A 147 -4.93 -3.27 14.32
CA ALA A 147 -4.41 -2.03 13.75
C ALA A 147 -2.99 -1.71 14.24
N ASP A 148 -2.68 -1.99 15.52
CA ASP A 148 -1.34 -1.80 16.11
C ASP A 148 -0.22 -2.54 15.39
N ASP A 149 -0.55 -3.59 14.63
CA ASP A 149 0.42 -4.36 13.86
C ASP A 149 0.84 -3.65 12.55
N TYR A 150 0.19 -2.53 12.23
CA TYR A 150 0.41 -1.78 11.01
C TYR A 150 1.10 -0.44 11.23
N ARG A 151 1.64 0.07 10.13
CA ARG A 151 2.10 1.43 9.95
C ARG A 151 1.22 2.14 8.94
N ILE A 152 0.68 3.29 9.30
CA ILE A 152 -0.04 4.15 8.35
C ILE A 152 1.00 4.90 7.51
N ILE A 153 0.93 4.75 6.19
CA ILE A 153 1.87 5.39 5.25
C ILE A 153 1.22 6.49 4.41
N LEU A 154 -0.11 6.56 4.37
CA LEU A 154 -0.83 7.62 3.65
C LEU A 154 -2.26 7.74 4.18
N ALA A 155 -2.74 8.98 4.34
CA ALA A 155 -4.16 9.26 4.46
C ALA A 155 -4.51 10.49 3.61
N LEU A 156 -5.59 10.42 2.81
CA LEU A 156 -6.06 11.53 1.97
C LEU A 156 -7.58 11.48 1.81
N LYS A 157 -8.21 12.59 1.39
CA LYS A 157 -9.64 12.57 1.04
C LYS A 157 -9.88 11.65 -0.15
N SER A 158 -10.90 10.80 -0.05
CA SER A 158 -11.44 10.05 -1.18
C SER A 158 -12.60 10.84 -1.80
N THR A 159 -12.61 10.93 -3.12
CA THR A 159 -13.70 11.58 -3.86
C THR A 159 -14.62 10.52 -4.43
N GLY A 160 -15.91 10.59 -4.13
CA GLY A 160 -16.89 9.62 -4.58
C GLY A 160 -17.15 9.73 -6.09
N ASP A 161 -17.27 8.59 -6.77
CA ASP A 161 -17.56 8.49 -8.19
C ASP A 161 -18.86 7.70 -8.47
N LEU A 162 -19.20 7.47 -9.73
CA LEU A 162 -20.43 6.74 -10.10
C LEU A 162 -20.43 5.28 -9.64
N ASN A 163 -19.26 4.68 -9.40
CA ASN A 163 -19.12 3.29 -8.95
C ASN A 163 -19.03 3.19 -7.42
N SER A 164 -18.56 4.23 -6.75
CA SER A 164 -18.47 4.32 -5.29
C SER A 164 -18.87 5.71 -4.82
N PRO A 165 -20.18 6.03 -4.79
CA PRO A 165 -20.68 7.36 -4.46
C PRO A 165 -20.37 7.74 -3.01
N GLY A 166 -20.31 9.04 -2.76
CA GLY A 166 -19.98 9.62 -1.45
C GLY A 166 -18.48 9.82 -1.24
N ASP A 167 -18.13 11.00 -0.74
CA ASP A 167 -16.76 11.36 -0.39
C ASP A 167 -16.37 10.74 0.96
N GLY A 168 -15.08 10.62 1.22
CA GLY A 168 -14.57 9.99 2.42
C GLY A 168 -13.07 10.21 2.62
N VAL A 169 -12.42 9.21 3.22
CA VAL A 169 -10.99 9.18 3.48
C VAL A 169 -10.42 7.85 3.04
N PHE A 170 -9.36 7.87 2.24
CA PHE A 170 -8.49 6.72 2.09
C PHE A 170 -7.46 6.68 3.22
N VAL A 171 -7.33 5.53 3.86
CA VAL A 171 -6.23 5.22 4.79
C VAL A 171 -5.45 4.05 4.22
N VAL A 172 -4.14 4.24 4.03
CA VAL A 172 -3.23 3.21 3.57
C VAL A 172 -2.33 2.79 4.71
N ALA A 173 -2.33 1.50 5.01
CA ALA A 173 -1.55 0.92 6.08
C ALA A 173 -0.80 -0.32 5.60
N VAL A 174 0.42 -0.51 6.09
CA VAL A 174 1.30 -1.61 5.73
C VAL A 174 1.82 -2.33 6.96
N GLN A 175 2.02 -3.62 6.84
CA GLN A 175 2.62 -4.48 7.84
C GLN A 175 3.71 -5.29 7.13
N GLU A 176 4.96 -5.24 7.60
CA GLU A 176 6.05 -5.97 6.95
C GLU A 176 6.21 -7.41 7.47
N LYS A 177 5.87 -7.63 8.74
CA LYS A 177 6.12 -8.88 9.46
C LYS A 177 4.85 -9.37 10.14
N PRO A 178 4.62 -10.70 10.22
CA PRO A 178 5.48 -11.78 9.68
C PRO A 178 5.41 -11.94 8.16
N SER A 179 4.42 -11.31 7.52
CA SER A 179 4.24 -11.27 6.07
C SER A 179 3.89 -9.86 5.65
N GLU A 180 4.38 -9.44 4.49
CA GLU A 180 4.02 -8.15 3.90
C GLU A 180 2.50 -8.10 3.62
N VAL A 181 1.81 -7.15 4.23
CA VAL A 181 0.38 -6.89 4.02
C VAL A 181 0.21 -5.40 3.76
N ARG A 182 -0.62 -5.08 2.78
CA ARG A 182 -1.02 -3.70 2.50
C ARG A 182 -2.54 -3.58 2.43
N LEU A 183 -3.05 -2.59 3.14
CA LEU A 183 -4.46 -2.24 3.21
C LEU A 183 -4.68 -0.87 2.59
N VAL A 184 -5.71 -0.74 1.75
CA VAL A 184 -6.28 0.54 1.36
C VAL A 184 -7.74 0.55 1.80
N CYS A 185 -8.01 1.24 2.88
CA CYS A 185 -9.32 1.38 3.50
C CYS A 185 -10.00 2.65 2.98
N ASN A 186 -11.28 2.55 2.61
CA ASN A 186 -12.09 3.71 2.24
C ASN A 186 -13.16 3.95 3.31
N ILE A 187 -13.04 5.04 4.06
CA ILE A 187 -13.91 5.37 5.19
C ILE A 187 -14.87 6.47 4.77
N LYS A 188 -16.18 6.24 4.90
CA LYS A 188 -17.24 7.19 4.56
C LYS A 188 -18.17 7.34 5.76
N GLY A 189 -18.38 8.58 6.21
CA GLY A 189 -19.19 8.85 7.39
C GLY A 189 -18.73 8.10 8.65
N GLY A 190 -17.41 7.89 8.80
CA GLY A 190 -16.83 7.12 9.90
C GLY A 190 -16.89 5.60 9.74
N VAL A 191 -17.58 5.08 8.72
CA VAL A 191 -17.72 3.64 8.50
C VAL A 191 -16.85 3.18 7.34
N ALA A 192 -16.22 2.02 7.47
CA ALA A 192 -15.47 1.43 6.36
C ALA A 192 -16.43 0.99 5.25
N SER A 193 -16.29 1.63 4.09
CA SER A 193 -17.11 1.39 2.89
C SER A 193 -16.42 0.48 1.87
N GLY A 194 -15.12 0.23 2.05
CA GLY A 194 -14.36 -0.65 1.17
C GLY A 194 -12.97 -0.93 1.73
N LEU A 195 -12.50 -2.14 1.45
CA LEU A 195 -11.15 -2.61 1.78
C LEU A 195 -10.53 -3.20 0.51
N ASN A 196 -9.34 -2.71 0.15
CA ASN A 196 -8.45 -3.39 -0.78
C ASN A 196 -7.28 -3.97 0.01
N TYR A 197 -7.04 -5.27 -0.17
CA TYR A 197 -6.02 -6.03 0.54
C TYR A 197 -5.05 -6.65 -0.46
N SER A 198 -3.76 -6.55 -0.14
CA SER A 198 -2.70 -7.32 -0.77
C SER A 198 -1.88 -8.00 0.31
N GLY A 199 -1.53 -9.27 0.09
CA GLY A 199 -0.72 -10.06 1.01
C GLY A 199 0.41 -10.76 0.26
N GLY A 200 1.59 -10.81 0.90
CA GLY A 200 2.85 -11.18 0.28
C GLY A 200 3.55 -9.98 -0.36
N SER A 201 4.84 -10.14 -0.63
CA SER A 201 5.59 -9.11 -1.37
C SER A 201 5.24 -9.20 -2.85
N ASP A 202 4.88 -8.07 -3.45
CA ASP A 202 4.70 -7.97 -4.91
C ASP A 202 6.04 -8.08 -5.65
N ARG A 203 7.18 -7.92 -4.95
CA ARG A 203 8.52 -8.03 -5.52
C ARG A 203 8.89 -9.49 -5.79
N GLN A 204 9.13 -9.79 -7.05
CA GLN A 204 9.78 -11.00 -7.54
C GLN A 204 11.31 -10.78 -7.66
N PRO A 205 12.12 -11.85 -7.79
CA PRO A 205 13.58 -11.71 -7.93
C PRO A 205 14.04 -10.82 -9.09
N ASP A 206 13.21 -10.64 -10.12
CA ASP A 206 13.44 -9.83 -11.31
C ASP A 206 12.64 -8.51 -11.31
N SER A 207 12.00 -8.14 -10.20
CA SER A 207 11.24 -6.89 -10.11
C SER A 207 12.13 -5.65 -10.27
N PRO A 208 11.62 -4.58 -10.92
CA PRO A 208 12.36 -3.33 -11.07
C PRO A 208 12.69 -2.69 -9.72
N PRO A 209 13.75 -1.86 -9.62
CA PRO A 209 14.17 -1.22 -8.36
C PRO A 209 13.06 -0.40 -7.70
N VAL A 210 12.15 0.19 -8.49
CA VAL A 210 10.93 0.82 -7.99
C VAL A 210 9.75 0.08 -8.59
N LEU A 211 8.84 -0.39 -7.74
CA LEU A 211 7.66 -1.15 -8.16
C LEU A 211 6.40 -0.46 -7.67
N ALA A 212 5.61 0.06 -8.60
CA ALA A 212 4.31 0.65 -8.30
C ALA A 212 3.35 -0.40 -7.74
N ASP A 213 2.53 0.01 -6.78
CA ASP A 213 1.52 -0.85 -6.21
C ASP A 213 0.39 -1.12 -7.23
N MET A 214 0.24 -2.39 -7.63
CA MET A 214 -0.71 -2.75 -8.70
C MET A 214 -2.18 -2.54 -8.32
N ASN A 215 -2.50 -2.54 -7.03
CA ASN A 215 -3.86 -2.33 -6.54
C ASN A 215 -4.09 -0.89 -6.01
N GLY A 216 -3.14 0.02 -6.24
CA GLY A 216 -3.16 1.41 -5.81
C GLY A 216 -3.97 2.34 -6.71
N ASN A 217 -4.53 1.82 -7.82
CA ASN A 217 -5.28 2.61 -8.82
C ASN A 217 -6.39 3.50 -8.23
N LYS A 218 -7.09 3.01 -7.20
CA LYS A 218 -8.14 3.76 -6.51
C LYS A 218 -7.66 5.05 -5.85
N LEU A 219 -6.37 5.17 -5.59
CA LEU A 219 -5.78 6.35 -4.95
C LEU A 219 -5.53 7.49 -5.94
N TYR A 220 -5.39 7.21 -7.24
CA TYR A 220 -5.04 8.22 -8.24
C TYR A 220 -5.99 8.28 -9.44
N GLN A 221 -6.96 7.37 -9.56
CA GLN A 221 -7.97 7.40 -10.62
C GLN A 221 -9.37 7.41 -10.04
N GLN A 222 -10.26 8.23 -10.62
CA GLN A 222 -11.70 8.02 -10.48
C GLN A 222 -12.16 6.95 -11.47
N SER A 223 -13.28 6.28 -11.17
CA SER A 223 -13.85 5.20 -12.00
C SER A 223 -13.81 5.49 -13.50
N PHE A 224 -13.54 4.45 -14.29
CA PHE A 224 -13.63 4.47 -15.75
C PHE A 224 -14.99 4.99 -16.26
N LEU A 225 -16.06 4.80 -15.49
CA LEU A 225 -17.40 5.31 -15.82
C LEU A 225 -17.43 6.85 -15.89
N ASN A 226 -16.49 7.52 -15.23
CA ASN A 226 -16.37 8.97 -15.20
C ASN A 226 -15.40 9.51 -16.25
N LYS A 227 -14.92 8.73 -17.23
CA LYS A 227 -13.93 9.13 -18.25
C LYS A 227 -14.19 10.53 -18.82
N GLY A 228 -13.43 11.53 -18.35
CA GLY A 228 -13.52 12.95 -18.76
C GLY A 228 -14.29 13.88 -17.81
N ASN A 229 -15.01 13.34 -16.82
CA ASN A 229 -15.83 14.07 -15.85
C ASN A 229 -15.39 13.79 -14.40
N TRP A 230 -14.08 13.78 -14.13
CA TRP A 230 -13.61 13.66 -12.76
C TRP A 230 -14.02 14.88 -11.95
N LYS A 231 -14.43 14.66 -10.71
CA LYS A 231 -14.62 15.75 -9.76
C LYS A 231 -13.27 16.35 -9.40
N LEU A 232 -13.13 17.66 -9.56
CA LEU A 232 -11.93 18.44 -9.25
C LEU A 232 -12.25 19.50 -8.19
N PRO A 233 -11.28 19.91 -7.34
CA PRO A 233 -9.93 19.35 -7.23
C PRO A 233 -9.96 17.91 -6.73
N PHE A 234 -9.05 17.07 -7.22
CA PHE A 234 -8.96 15.66 -6.87
C PHE A 234 -7.67 15.38 -6.08
N SER A 235 -7.82 15.01 -4.81
CA SER A 235 -6.70 14.50 -4.01
C SER A 235 -6.30 13.12 -4.51
N TRP A 236 -5.01 12.95 -4.82
CA TRP A 236 -4.47 11.68 -5.29
C TRP A 236 -3.33 11.20 -4.41
N GLY A 237 -3.17 9.88 -4.37
CA GLY A 237 -2.07 9.17 -3.74
C GLY A 237 -1.47 8.15 -4.69
N PHE A 238 -0.17 7.90 -4.58
CA PHE A 238 0.54 6.93 -5.37
C PHE A 238 1.61 6.27 -4.51
N ILE A 239 1.52 4.95 -4.39
CA ILE A 239 2.36 4.15 -3.50
C ILE A 239 3.00 2.99 -4.25
N GLY A 240 4.04 2.44 -3.66
CA GLY A 240 4.68 1.21 -4.13
C GLY A 240 5.89 0.88 -3.28
N THR A 241 6.63 -0.15 -3.68
CA THR A 241 7.83 -0.60 -2.97
C THR A 241 9.10 -0.16 -3.67
N VAL A 242 10.17 -0.01 -2.89
CA VAL A 242 11.51 0.32 -3.39
C VAL A 242 12.52 -0.71 -2.93
N ASP A 243 13.47 -1.02 -3.81
CA ASP A 243 14.68 -1.72 -3.45
C ASP A 243 15.58 -0.85 -2.55
N PRO A 244 16.31 -1.42 -1.58
CA PRO A 244 17.23 -0.65 -0.72
C PRO A 244 18.32 0.15 -1.44
N THR A 245 18.59 -0.15 -2.72
CA THR A 245 19.52 0.62 -3.56
C THR A 245 18.96 1.96 -4.02
N VAL A 246 17.63 2.14 -4.00
CA VAL A 246 16.95 3.38 -4.35
C VAL A 246 17.08 4.39 -3.20
N ALA A 247 17.63 5.56 -3.49
CA ALA A 247 17.79 6.64 -2.52
C ALA A 247 16.75 7.75 -2.69
N LYS A 248 16.15 7.87 -3.88
CA LYS A 248 15.13 8.88 -4.18
C LYS A 248 14.15 8.37 -5.22
N VAL A 249 12.88 8.68 -5.02
CA VAL A 249 11.82 8.47 -6.01
C VAL A 249 11.15 9.81 -6.30
N THR A 250 10.93 10.10 -7.58
CA THR A 250 10.10 11.24 -8.00
C THR A 250 8.89 10.73 -8.77
N VAL A 251 7.72 11.28 -8.47
CA VAL A 251 6.47 10.96 -9.15
C VAL A 251 5.94 12.23 -9.78
N SER A 252 5.56 12.18 -11.05
CA SER A 252 4.86 13.27 -11.72
C SER A 252 3.47 12.86 -12.16
N TYR A 253 2.48 13.70 -11.88
CA TYR A 253 1.10 13.43 -12.22
C TYR A 253 0.35 14.71 -12.58
N GLY A 254 -0.37 14.69 -13.70
CA GLY A 254 -1.07 15.86 -14.22
C GLY A 254 -0.17 17.07 -14.50
N GLY A 255 1.09 16.84 -14.87
CA GLY A 255 2.08 17.89 -15.14
C GLY A 255 2.79 18.43 -13.90
N VAL A 256 2.49 17.92 -12.70
CA VAL A 256 3.13 18.33 -11.45
C VAL A 256 4.01 17.21 -10.93
N GLY A 257 5.30 17.50 -10.68
CA GLY A 257 6.25 16.58 -10.06
C GLY A 257 6.33 16.76 -8.55
N SER A 258 6.50 15.66 -7.82
CA SER A 258 6.80 15.64 -6.39
C SER A 258 7.86 14.58 -6.07
N GLU A 259 8.75 14.88 -5.14
CA GLU A 259 9.59 13.86 -4.51
C GLU A 259 8.72 13.00 -3.58
N ALA A 260 8.82 11.68 -3.72
CA ALA A 260 8.10 10.74 -2.89
C ALA A 260 8.84 10.56 -1.55
N VAL A 261 8.07 10.36 -0.48
CA VAL A 261 8.62 9.98 0.82
C VAL A 261 8.97 8.50 0.78
N LEU A 262 10.21 8.16 1.16
CA LEU A 262 10.60 6.77 1.39
C LEU A 262 10.30 6.41 2.85
N ASP A 263 9.43 5.43 3.06
CA ASP A 263 8.91 5.03 4.36
C ASP A 263 9.00 3.49 4.48
N HIS A 264 10.10 3.01 5.05
CA HIS A 264 10.32 1.58 5.35
C HIS A 264 10.08 0.65 4.14
N GLY A 265 10.87 0.84 3.06
CA GLY A 265 10.75 0.02 1.85
C GLY A 265 9.56 0.38 0.95
N TRP A 266 8.71 1.33 1.37
CA TRP A 266 7.68 1.93 0.53
C TRP A 266 8.09 3.30 0.03
N PHE A 267 7.60 3.69 -1.14
CA PHE A 267 7.54 5.08 -1.55
C PHE A 267 6.09 5.58 -1.51
N VAL A 268 5.90 6.84 -1.12
CA VAL A 268 4.59 7.50 -1.06
C VAL A 268 4.69 8.86 -1.71
N ALA A 269 3.92 9.07 -2.77
CA ALA A 269 3.69 10.38 -3.38
C ALA A 269 2.20 10.71 -3.28
N ALA A 270 1.87 11.99 -3.11
CA ALA A 270 0.50 12.43 -3.06
C ALA A 270 0.39 13.92 -3.44
N GLY A 271 -0.74 14.30 -3.99
CA GLY A 271 -0.96 15.66 -4.46
C GLY A 271 -2.42 15.96 -4.73
N THR A 272 -2.66 17.05 -5.45
CA THR A 272 -3.99 17.48 -5.85
C THR A 272 -3.98 17.79 -7.34
N LEU A 273 -4.88 17.18 -8.10
CA LEU A 273 -5.13 17.54 -9.48
C LEU A 273 -6.17 18.64 -9.55
N THR A 274 -5.91 19.64 -10.38
CA THR A 274 -6.86 20.71 -10.74
C THR A 274 -7.34 20.60 -12.18
N GLN A 275 -6.91 19.56 -12.89
CA GLN A 275 -7.28 19.27 -14.27
C GLN A 275 -7.49 17.77 -14.46
N GLN A 276 -8.24 17.42 -15.51
CA GLN A 276 -8.43 16.03 -15.93
C GLN A 276 -7.11 15.45 -16.45
N VAL A 277 -6.88 14.17 -16.21
CA VAL A 277 -5.70 13.45 -16.72
C VAL A 277 -6.13 12.09 -17.27
N THR A 278 -5.46 11.63 -18.32
CA THR A 278 -5.74 10.32 -18.94
C THR A 278 -4.62 9.31 -18.72
N ARG A 279 -3.41 9.79 -18.41
CA ARG A 279 -2.22 8.97 -18.19
C ARG A 279 -2.10 8.55 -16.74
N ASN A 280 -1.29 7.53 -16.49
CA ASN A 280 -0.88 7.15 -15.14
C ASN A 280 0.24 8.06 -14.60
N PRO A 281 0.48 8.10 -13.27
CA PRO A 281 1.63 8.78 -12.69
C PRO A 281 2.96 8.28 -13.28
N HIS A 282 3.84 9.18 -13.64
CA HIS A 282 5.17 8.86 -14.17
C HIS A 282 6.19 8.83 -13.03
N ILE A 283 7.00 7.78 -12.97
CA ILE A 283 7.84 7.46 -11.81
C ILE A 283 9.30 7.38 -12.25
N LYS A 284 10.19 7.97 -11.47
CA LYS A 284 11.64 7.80 -11.62
C LYS A 284 12.28 7.43 -10.29
N GLY A 285 13.20 6.48 -10.34
CA GLY A 285 14.00 6.04 -9.21
C GLY A 285 15.48 6.36 -9.41
N TYR A 286 16.14 6.84 -8.36
CA TYR A 286 17.54 7.22 -8.39
C TYR A 286 18.32 6.50 -7.28
N ASP A 287 19.56 6.12 -7.57
CA ASP A 287 20.48 5.59 -6.58
C ASP A 287 21.08 6.69 -5.68
N LYS A 288 21.94 6.29 -4.72
CA LYS A 288 22.64 7.23 -3.81
C LYS A 288 23.56 8.21 -4.52
N GLY A 289 24.03 7.90 -5.73
CA GLY A 289 24.82 8.78 -6.57
C GLY A 289 23.98 9.75 -7.41
N GLY A 290 22.64 9.68 -7.30
CA GLY A 290 21.72 10.47 -8.11
C GLY A 290 21.57 9.96 -9.54
N LYS A 291 22.09 8.78 -9.87
CA LYS A 291 21.93 8.16 -11.19
C LYS A 291 20.51 7.61 -11.31
N LEU A 292 19.87 7.87 -12.45
CA LEU A 292 18.59 7.26 -12.80
C LEU A 292 18.77 5.74 -12.97
N ILE A 293 18.03 4.96 -12.19
CA ILE A 293 18.06 3.49 -12.19
C ILE A 293 16.69 2.87 -12.50
N TYR A 294 15.64 3.69 -12.54
CA TYR A 294 14.31 3.29 -12.95
C TYR A 294 13.57 4.47 -13.59
N ASP A 295 12.88 4.22 -14.69
CA ASP A 295 11.95 5.14 -15.33
C ASP A 295 10.73 4.34 -15.79
N SER A 296 9.53 4.71 -15.35
CA SER A 296 8.32 3.97 -15.69
C SER A 296 7.93 4.09 -17.16
N ASP A 297 8.49 5.05 -17.91
CA ASP A 297 8.30 5.13 -19.36
C ASP A 297 9.07 4.02 -20.11
N GLU A 298 10.13 3.48 -19.50
CA GLU A 298 10.96 2.41 -20.05
C GLU A 298 10.50 1.01 -19.56
N ASP A 299 9.65 0.96 -18.54
CA ASP A 299 9.14 -0.27 -17.94
C ASP A 299 7.92 -0.81 -18.69
N LYS A 300 8.12 -1.90 -19.43
CA LYS A 300 7.06 -2.58 -20.20
C LYS A 300 6.00 -3.28 -19.32
N THR A 301 6.31 -3.51 -18.05
CA THR A 301 5.38 -4.11 -17.09
C THR A 301 4.54 -3.05 -16.39
N TYR A 302 5.00 -1.79 -16.41
CA TYR A 302 4.23 -0.65 -15.94
C TYR A 302 3.09 -0.35 -16.93
N GLN A 303 1.87 -0.34 -16.42
CA GLN A 303 0.71 -0.08 -17.27
C GLN A 303 0.74 1.36 -17.76
N GLN A 304 1.12 1.56 -19.01
CA GLN A 304 1.01 2.84 -19.69
C GLN A 304 -0.41 2.96 -20.26
N VAL A 305 -1.23 3.83 -19.68
CA VAL A 305 -2.53 4.18 -20.27
C VAL A 305 -2.31 5.40 -21.18
N GLN A 306 -2.64 5.26 -22.46
CA GLN A 306 -2.58 6.33 -23.46
C GLN A 306 -3.76 7.29 -23.31
#